data_AF-A0A920NZC6-F1
#
_entry.id   AF-A0A920NZC6-F1
#
_cell.length_a   1.000
_cell.length_b   1.000
_cell.length_c   1.000
_cell.angle_alpha   90.00
_cell.angle_beta   90.00
_cell.angle_gamma   90.00
#
_symmetry.space_group_name_H-M   'P 1'
#
loop_
_entity.id
_entity.type
_entity.pdbx_description
1 polymer ?
#
loop_
_entity_poly.entity_id
_entity_poly.type
_entity_poly.pdbx_seq_one_letter_code
_entity_poly.pdbx_strand_id
1 'polypeptide(L)' 'MDVISLHMPLTEKTENLINYDLLKTMKKNCIIINAARGGIIHEEDLDKALNEDLIFGAGIDVFKQEPPKN' A
#
# COMPACT_ATOMS: atom_id res chain seq x y z
N MET A 1 9.26 -6.68 9.32
CA MET A 1 8.02 -6.26 9.97
C MET A 1 6.94 -7.24 9.56
N ASP A 2 5.99 -7.53 10.46
CA ASP A 2 4.88 -8.44 10.18
C ASP A 2 3.59 -7.67 9.89
N VAL A 3 3.45 -6.46 10.46
CA VAL A 3 2.35 -5.53 10.14
C VAL A 3 2.89 -4.11 10.04
N ILE A 4 2.41 -3.34 9.07
CA ILE A 4 2.68 -1.91 8.89
C ILE A 4 1.35 -1.17 8.78
N SER A 5 1.14 -0.15 9.61
CA SER A 5 -0.03 0.74 9.55
C SER A 5 0.39 2.16 9.20
N LEU A 6 -0.26 2.77 8.21
CA LEU A 6 0.07 4.09 7.71
C LEU A 6 -0.76 5.18 8.41
N HIS A 7 -0.09 6.21 8.94
CA HIS A 7 -0.70 7.32 9.68
C HIS A 7 -0.11 8.69 9.28
N MET A 8 0.34 8.82 8.03
CA MET A 8 0.98 10.03 7.51
C MET A 8 0.02 10.79 6.59
N PRO A 9 0.15 12.12 6.45
CA PRO A 9 -0.56 12.87 5.42
C PRO A 9 -0.03 12.51 4.01
N LEU A 10 -0.86 12.73 2.99
CA LEU A 10 -0.41 12.73 1.60
C LEU A 10 0.27 14.06 1.27
N THR A 11 1.51 13.99 0.81
CA THR A 11 2.38 15.10 0.41
C THR A 11 3.26 14.63 -0.75
N GLU A 12 3.97 15.54 -1.42
CA GLU A 12 4.93 15.16 -2.48
C GLU A 12 5.99 14.14 -2.01
N LYS A 13 6.32 14.12 -0.70
CA LYS A 13 7.30 13.18 -0.14
C LYS A 13 6.71 11.82 0.23
N THR A 14 5.39 11.76 0.38
CA THR A 14 4.68 10.56 0.85
C THR A 14 3.79 9.95 -0.24
N GLU A 15 3.61 10.63 -1.37
CA GLU A 15 2.97 10.08 -2.56
C GLU A 15 3.80 8.90 -3.08
N ASN A 16 3.12 7.76 -3.27
CA ASN A 16 3.71 6.50 -3.72
C ASN A 16 4.92 6.05 -2.89
N LEU A 17 4.96 6.42 -1.60
CA LEU A 17 6.02 6.03 -0.67
C LEU A 17 6.12 4.51 -0.56
N ILE A 18 4.97 3.82 -0.55
CA ILE A 18 4.92 2.36 -0.64
C ILE A 18 4.77 1.99 -2.11
N ASN A 19 5.88 1.63 -2.74
CA ASN A 19 5.98 1.21 -4.14
C ASN A 19 6.46 -0.24 -4.26
N TYR A 20 6.53 -0.76 -5.48
CA TYR A 20 6.90 -2.14 -5.77
C TYR A 20 8.27 -2.53 -5.24
N ASP A 21 9.25 -1.63 -5.36
CA ASP A 21 10.61 -1.87 -4.88
C ASP A 21 10.66 -2.03 -3.37
N LEU A 22 9.91 -1.20 -2.63
CA LEU A 22 9.80 -1.34 -1.19
C LEU A 22 9.06 -2.63 -0.81
N LEU A 23 7.96 -2.95 -1.49
CA LEU A 23 7.16 -4.16 -1.25
C LEU A 23 7.99 -5.44 -1.40
N LYS A 24 8.88 -5.51 -2.41
CA LYS A 24 9.83 -6.62 -2.60
C LYS A 24 10.78 -6.85 -1.42
N THR A 25 11.07 -5.82 -0.64
CA THR A 25 11.95 -5.93 0.54
C THR A 25 11.21 -6.37 1.80
N MET A 26 9.88 -6.42 1.76
CA MET A 26 9.06 -6.83 2.90
C MET A 26 9.09 -8.35 3.10
N LYS A 27 8.72 -8.78 4.30
CA LYS A 27 8.50 -10.22 4.55
C LYS A 27 7.25 -10.68 3.81
N LYS A 28 7.25 -11.93 3.33
CA LYS A 28 6.06 -12.55 2.72
C LYS A 28 4.83 -12.59 3.63
N ASN A 29 5.02 -12.64 4.95
CA ASN A 29 3.92 -12.62 5.92
C ASN A 29 3.48 -11.20 6.33
N CYS A 30 3.95 -10.16 5.65
CA CYS A 30 3.65 -8.77 5.99
C CYS A 30 2.20 -8.41 5.65
N ILE A 31 1.54 -7.65 6.52
CA ILE A 31 0.23 -7.04 6.28
C ILE A 31 0.38 -5.52 6.27
N ILE A 32 -0.17 -4.85 5.26
CA ILE A 32 -0.18 -3.39 5.18
C ILE A 32 -1.59 -2.86 5.45
N ILE A 33 -1.71 -1.81 6.25
CA ILE A 33 -2.99 -1.16 6.54
C ILE A 33 -2.88 0.32 6.16
N ASN A 34 -3.77 0.80 5.28
CA ASN A 34 -3.92 2.20 4.96
C ASN A 34 -5.33 2.70 5.27
N ALA A 35 -5.46 3.38 6.40
CA ALA A 35 -6.64 4.15 6.80
C ALA A 35 -6.32 5.66 6.89
N ALA A 36 -5.24 6.11 6.22
CA ALA A 36 -4.79 7.49 6.27
C ALA A 36 -5.24 8.29 5.05
N ARG A 37 -4.57 8.13 3.90
CA ARG A 37 -4.92 8.78 2.63
C ARG A 37 -4.60 7.87 1.44
N GLY A 38 -5.45 7.90 0.42
CA GLY A 38 -5.17 7.30 -0.88
C GLY A 38 -3.92 7.92 -1.52
N GLY A 39 -3.22 7.15 -2.35
CA GLY A 39 -2.00 7.60 -3.02
C GLY A 39 -0.70 7.57 -2.18
N ILE A 40 -0.75 7.22 -0.89
CA ILE A 40 0.48 6.91 -0.12
C ILE A 40 1.09 5.59 -0.59
N ILE A 41 0.24 4.64 -0.96
CA ILE A 41 0.61 3.39 -1.61
C ILE A 41 0.36 3.56 -3.11
N HIS A 42 1.31 3.13 -3.94
CA HIS A 42 1.08 2.99 -5.37
C HIS A 42 0.15 1.80 -5.61
N GLU A 43 -1.11 2.08 -5.97
CA GLU A 43 -2.19 1.07 -5.98
C GLU A 43 -1.93 -0.07 -6.98
N GLU A 44 -1.39 0.22 -8.16
CA GLU A 44 -1.03 -0.80 -9.15
C GLU A 44 0.15 -1.68 -8.67
N ASP A 45 1.08 -1.10 -7.89
CA ASP A 45 2.20 -1.86 -7.34
C ASP A 45 1.74 -2.78 -6.21
N LEU A 46 0.78 -2.31 -5.41
CA LEU A 46 0.15 -3.10 -4.36
C LEU A 46 -0.63 -4.27 -4.96
N ASP A 47 -1.46 -4.03 -5.97
CA ASP A 47 -2.19 -5.09 -6.69
C ASP A 47 -1.22 -6.14 -7.24
N LYS A 48 -0.16 -5.70 -7.92
CA LYS A 48 0.87 -6.60 -8.43
C LYS A 48 1.55 -7.40 -7.32
N ALA A 49 1.96 -6.75 -6.23
CA ALA A 49 2.64 -7.42 -5.11
C ALA A 49 1.76 -8.45 -4.39
N LEU A 50 0.45 -8.21 -4.32
CA LEU A 50 -0.52 -9.17 -3.80
C LEU A 50 -0.69 -10.36 -4.76
N ASN A 51 -0.83 -10.10 -6.06
CA ASN A 51 -0.93 -11.16 -7.07
C ASN A 51 0.35 -12.02 -7.19
N GLU A 52 1.52 -11.47 -6.86
CA GLU A 52 2.81 -12.18 -6.84
C GLU A 52 3.17 -12.79 -5.46
N ASP A 53 2.27 -12.77 -4.48
CA ASP A 53 2.50 -13.29 -3.12
C ASP A 53 3.75 -12.69 -2.42
N LEU A 54 4.07 -11.41 -2.71
CA LEU A 54 5.21 -10.72 -2.09
C LEU A 54 4.93 -10.33 -0.63
N ILE A 55 3.67 -10.09 -0.31
CA ILE A 55 3.15 -9.81 1.03
C ILE A 55 1.88 -10.65 1.26
N PHE A 56 1.45 -10.78 2.52
CA PHE A 56 0.30 -11.62 2.86
C PHE A 56 -1.03 -10.96 2.50
N GLY A 57 -1.13 -9.64 2.65
CA GLY A 57 -2.37 -8.92 2.40
C GLY A 57 -2.29 -7.43 2.70
N ALA A 58 -3.35 -6.73 2.31
CA ALA A 58 -3.52 -5.33 2.63
C ALA A 58 -4.97 -5.01 3.05
N GLY A 59 -5.12 -4.14 4.05
CA GLY A 59 -6.39 -3.55 4.46
C GLY A 59 -6.42 -2.08 4.04
N ILE A 60 -7.32 -1.72 3.13
CA ILE A 60 -7.38 -0.39 2.51
C ILE A 60 -8.76 0.21 2.76
N ASP A 61 -8.81 1.38 3.40
CA ASP A 61 -10.04 2.17 3.61
C ASP A 61 -10.14 3.34 2.62
N VAL A 62 -9.01 3.74 2.04
CA VAL A 62 -8.86 4.97 1.24
C VAL A 62 -8.18 4.72 -0.11
N PHE A 63 -8.64 5.40 -1.16
CA PHE A 63 -8.15 5.27 -2.53
C PHE A 63 -7.78 6.63 -3.14
N LYS A 64 -6.89 6.65 -4.14
CA LYS A 64 -6.47 7.89 -4.83
C LYS A 64 -7.66 8.54 -5.55
N GLN A 65 -8.56 7.72 -6.08
CA GLN A 65 -9.85 8.15 -6.61
C GLN A 65 -10.97 7.46 -5.82
N GLU A 66 -11.88 8.27 -5.26
CA GLU A 66 -13.07 7.79 -4.56
C GLU A 66 -14.36 8.33 -5.21
N PRO A 67 -15.37 7.47 -5.50
CA PRO A 67 -15.33 6.01 -5.33
C PRO A 67 -14.32 5.35 -6.29
N PRO A 68 -13.79 4.16 -5.94
CA PRO A 68 -12.92 3.42 -6.84
C PRO A 68 -13.64 3.16 -8.16
N LYS A 69 -12.91 3.28 -9.27
CA LYS A 69 -13.44 2.88 -10.57
C LYS A 69 -13.42 1.35 -10.66
N ASN A 70 -14.45 0.81 -11.32
CA ASN A 70 -14.56 -0.61 -11.64
C ASN A 70 -13.52 -1.04 -12.68
#